data_AF-A0A925YHD1-F1
#
_entry.id   AF-A0A925YHD1-F1
#
_cell.length_a   1.000
_cell.length_b   1.000
_cell.length_c   1.000
_cell.angle_alpha   90.00
_cell.angle_beta   90.00
_cell.angle_gamma   90.00
#
_symmetry.space_group_name_H-M   'P 1'
#
loop_
_entity.id
_entity.type
_entity.pdbx_description
1 polymer ?
#
loop_
_entity_poly.entity_id
_entity_poly.type
_entity_poly.pdbx_seq_one_letter_code
_entity_poly.pdbx_strand_id
1 'polypeptide(L)'
;QAADDLGCNKIALGHHREDALETLLLNLFFSGKLGAMPPRLVSDDGRHVVIRPLITCAESDLAALAAERKFPILPCNLCGSQSEAQRKQMKALIANMEVQHPTVRASMLAALGNVIPSHLMDTQLSAQVSAGQAAQAASATLIQDSSAADLGPMLPVSSLLRRTS
;
A
#
# COMPACT_ATOMS: atom_id res chain seq x y z
N GLN A 1 -8.52 2.45 -22.90
CA GLN A 1 -9.45 2.93 -23.96
C GLN A 1 -10.32 4.07 -23.44
N ALA A 2 -11.40 3.85 -22.68
CA ALA A 2 -12.23 4.96 -22.19
C ALA A 2 -11.45 6.02 -21.36
N ALA A 3 -10.46 5.58 -20.57
CA ALA A 3 -9.58 6.49 -19.84
C ALA A 3 -8.65 7.31 -20.75
N ASP A 4 -8.18 6.72 -21.86
CA ASP A 4 -7.36 7.41 -22.86
C ASP A 4 -8.19 8.47 -23.60
N ASP A 5 -9.41 8.09 -24.00
CA ASP A 5 -10.31 8.96 -24.77
C ASP A 5 -10.73 10.21 -23.97
N LEU A 6 -10.75 10.10 -22.64
CA LEU A 6 -11.07 11.19 -21.71
C LEU A 6 -9.83 11.96 -21.22
N GLY A 7 -8.62 11.59 -21.66
CA GLY A 7 -7.36 12.21 -21.22
C GLY A 7 -7.03 11.96 -19.74
N CYS A 8 -7.56 10.88 -19.14
CA CYS A 8 -7.38 10.55 -17.73
C CYS A 8 -6.02 9.86 -17.48
N ASN A 9 -5.27 10.36 -16.49
CA ASN A 9 -4.01 9.74 -16.04
C ASN A 9 -4.19 8.76 -14.86
N LYS A 10 -5.38 8.72 -14.25
CA LYS A 10 -5.69 7.88 -13.08
C LYS A 10 -7.04 7.19 -13.26
N ILE A 11 -7.12 5.96 -12.78
CA ILE A 11 -8.34 5.14 -12.79
C ILE A 11 -8.64 4.75 -11.35
N ALA A 12 -9.75 5.24 -10.80
CA ALA A 12 -10.17 4.91 -9.44
C ALA A 12 -11.08 3.67 -9.47
N LEU A 13 -10.71 2.65 -8.69
CA LEU A 13 -11.50 1.42 -8.53
C LEU A 13 -12.05 1.36 -7.10
N GLY A 14 -13.33 0.99 -6.97
CA GLY A 14 -14.06 0.94 -5.71
C GLY A 14 -13.74 -0.24 -4.78
N HIS A 15 -12.57 -0.86 -4.94
CA HIS A 15 -12.20 -2.02 -4.13
C HIS A 15 -12.05 -1.62 -2.66
N HIS A 16 -12.69 -2.39 -1.77
CA HIS A 16 -12.67 -2.19 -0.34
C HIS A 16 -11.75 -3.18 0.38
N ARG A 17 -11.69 -3.10 1.72
CA ARG A 17 -10.80 -3.93 2.53
C ARG A 17 -11.01 -5.42 2.29
N GLU A 18 -12.27 -5.86 2.31
CA GLU A 18 -12.62 -7.27 2.14
C GLU A 18 -12.21 -7.78 0.76
N ASP A 19 -12.33 -6.97 -0.31
CA ASP A 19 -11.82 -7.35 -1.64
C ASP A 19 -10.32 -7.65 -1.60
N ALA A 20 -9.52 -6.83 -0.91
CA ALA A 20 -8.07 -7.04 -0.79
C ALA A 20 -7.75 -8.34 -0.04
N LEU A 21 -8.47 -8.62 1.04
CA LEU A 21 -8.30 -9.83 1.84
C LEU A 21 -8.73 -11.08 1.08
N GLU A 22 -9.84 -11.02 0.36
CA GLU A 22 -10.30 -12.10 -0.51
C GLU A 22 -9.29 -12.39 -1.62
N THR A 23 -8.75 -11.35 -2.27
CA THR A 23 -7.70 -11.54 -3.29
C THR A 23 -6.42 -12.12 -2.71
N LEU A 24 -6.02 -11.72 -1.50
CA LEU A 24 -4.90 -12.35 -0.79
C LEU A 24 -5.13 -13.85 -0.64
N LEU A 25 -6.30 -14.26 -0.15
CA LEU A 25 -6.61 -15.67 0.05
C LEU A 25 -6.74 -16.43 -1.28
N LEU A 26 -7.36 -15.82 -2.31
CA LEU A 26 -7.43 -16.43 -3.63
C LEU A 26 -6.03 -16.72 -4.20
N ASN A 27 -5.12 -15.76 -4.08
CA ASN A 27 -3.75 -15.92 -4.54
C ASN A 27 -3.00 -16.98 -3.71
N LEU A 28 -3.21 -17.00 -2.40
CA LEU A 28 -2.59 -17.98 -1.51
C LEU A 28 -3.07 -19.41 -1.81
N PHE A 29 -4.38 -19.63 -1.87
CA PHE A 29 -4.97 -20.98 -1.99
C PHE A 29 -4.92 -21.54 -3.41
N PHE A 30 -5.08 -20.69 -4.44
CA PHE A 30 -5.25 -21.18 -5.82
C PHE A 30 -4.10 -20.81 -6.76
N SER A 31 -3.28 -19.82 -6.42
CA SER A 31 -2.15 -19.38 -7.25
C SER A 31 -0.78 -19.62 -6.62
N GLY A 32 -0.70 -20.00 -5.35
CA GLY A 32 0.55 -20.15 -4.60
C GLY A 32 1.35 -18.86 -4.47
N LYS A 33 0.67 -17.70 -4.45
CA LYS A 33 1.30 -16.37 -4.43
C LYS A 33 0.89 -15.58 -3.19
N LEU A 34 1.85 -14.87 -2.60
CA LEU A 34 1.59 -13.84 -1.61
C LEU A 34 1.39 -12.50 -2.31
N GLY A 35 0.15 -12.11 -2.49
CA GLY A 35 -0.18 -10.83 -3.11
C GLY A 35 -1.66 -10.49 -2.94
N ALA A 36 -1.96 -9.24 -2.65
CA ALA A 36 -3.31 -8.71 -2.59
C ALA A 36 -3.52 -7.71 -3.73
N MET A 37 -4.29 -6.65 -3.49
CA MET A 37 -4.48 -5.54 -4.42
C MET A 37 -3.84 -4.27 -3.85
N PRO A 38 -2.70 -3.78 -4.42
CA PRO A 38 -2.04 -2.61 -3.87
C PRO A 38 -2.91 -1.35 -4.02
N PRO A 39 -2.83 -0.38 -3.10
CA PRO A 39 -3.60 0.87 -3.14
C PRO A 39 -3.31 1.70 -4.40
N ARG A 40 -2.09 1.60 -4.92
CA ARG A 40 -1.63 2.26 -6.13
C ARG A 40 -0.88 1.26 -6.99
N LEU A 41 -1.27 1.15 -8.25
CA LEU A 41 -0.60 0.33 -9.25
C LEU A 41 -0.40 1.16 -10.51
N VAL A 42 0.84 1.21 -11.01
CA VAL A 42 1.13 1.82 -12.31
C VAL A 42 0.89 0.76 -13.37
N SER A 43 0.18 1.11 -14.45
CA SER A 43 -0.04 0.20 -15.57
C SER A 43 1.28 -0.13 -16.26
N ASP A 44 1.37 -1.30 -16.89
CA ASP A 44 2.60 -1.80 -17.51
C ASP A 44 3.13 -0.87 -18.62
N ASP A 45 2.23 -0.12 -19.28
CA ASP A 45 2.58 0.87 -20.30
C ASP A 45 2.92 2.26 -19.72
N GLY A 46 2.85 2.43 -18.40
CA GLY A 46 3.11 3.67 -17.68
C GLY A 46 2.08 4.79 -17.89
N ARG A 47 1.05 4.58 -18.72
CA ARG A 47 0.11 5.64 -19.13
C ARG A 47 -0.95 5.95 -18.09
N HIS A 48 -1.35 4.94 -17.31
CA HIS A 48 -2.36 5.11 -16.27
C HIS A 48 -1.88 4.62 -14.91
N VAL A 49 -2.38 5.27 -13.86
CA VAL A 49 -2.22 4.82 -12.48
C VAL A 49 -3.57 4.39 -11.93
N VAL A 50 -3.69 3.11 -11.60
CA VAL A 50 -4.84 2.57 -10.88
C VAL A 50 -4.71 2.92 -9.41
N ILE A 51 -5.76 3.51 -8.85
CA ILE A 51 -5.86 3.86 -7.43
C ILE A 51 -7.09 3.19 -6.79
N ARG A 52 -6.95 2.77 -5.54
CA ARG A 52 -8.01 2.13 -4.74
C ARG A 52 -8.19 2.91 -3.43
N PRO A 53 -8.93 4.03 -3.44
CA PRO A 53 -9.04 4.91 -2.28
C PRO A 53 -9.78 4.27 -1.10
N LEU A 54 -10.62 3.25 -1.35
CA LEU A 54 -11.44 2.61 -0.33
C LEU A 54 -10.83 1.32 0.24
N ILE A 55 -9.57 1.01 -0.10
CA ILE A 55 -8.95 -0.29 0.19
C ILE A 55 -8.82 -0.62 1.70
N THR A 56 -8.96 0.39 2.56
CA THR A 56 -8.95 0.23 4.03
C THR A 56 -10.34 0.32 4.65
N CYS A 57 -11.36 0.70 3.88
CA CYS A 57 -12.74 0.84 4.35
C CYS A 57 -13.40 -0.54 4.44
N ALA A 58 -14.17 -0.77 5.49
CA ALA A 58 -14.98 -1.98 5.63
C ALA A 58 -16.22 -1.92 4.73
N GLU A 59 -16.59 -3.06 4.15
CA GLU A 59 -17.81 -3.22 3.35
C GLU A 59 -19.07 -2.78 4.11
N SER A 60 -19.14 -3.06 5.43
CA SER A 60 -20.25 -2.65 6.29
C SER A 60 -20.43 -1.13 6.34
N ASP A 61 -19.32 -0.40 6.43
CA ASP A 61 -19.33 1.05 6.56
C ASP A 61 -19.72 1.69 5.23
N LEU A 62 -19.22 1.13 4.13
CA LEU A 62 -19.60 1.55 2.78
C LEU A 62 -21.08 1.26 2.50
N ALA A 63 -21.60 0.11 2.94
CA ALA A 63 -23.02 -0.23 2.80
C ALA A 63 -23.91 0.72 3.62
N ALA A 64 -23.52 1.05 4.85
CA ALA A 64 -24.23 2.01 5.69
C ALA A 64 -24.25 3.41 5.04
N LEU A 65 -23.10 3.87 4.53
CA LEU A 65 -22.99 5.14 3.81
C LEU A 65 -23.85 5.15 2.55
N ALA A 66 -23.86 4.05 1.77
CA ALA A 66 -24.66 3.95 0.56
C ALA A 66 -26.16 4.01 0.87
N ALA A 67 -26.61 3.37 1.95
CA ALA A 67 -28.00 3.44 2.41
C ALA A 67 -28.39 4.86 2.85
N GLU A 68 -27.55 5.52 3.65
CA GLU A 68 -27.78 6.89 4.14
C GLU A 68 -27.83 7.89 2.97
N ARG A 69 -26.89 7.78 2.03
CA ARG A 69 -26.79 8.67 0.86
C ARG A 69 -27.73 8.29 -0.28
N LYS A 70 -28.46 7.18 -0.15
CA LYS A 70 -29.37 6.62 -1.17
C LYS A 70 -28.66 6.42 -2.51
N PHE A 71 -27.42 5.95 -2.47
CA PHE A 71 -26.70 5.63 -3.70
C PHE A 71 -27.35 4.42 -4.38
N PRO A 72 -27.48 4.43 -5.72
CA PRO A 72 -28.00 3.28 -6.44
C PRO A 72 -27.00 2.12 -6.32
N ILE A 73 -27.44 1.02 -5.69
CA ILE A 73 -26.65 -0.21 -5.60
C ILE A 73 -26.89 -1.03 -6.86
N LEU A 74 -25.85 -1.22 -7.66
CA LEU A 74 -25.88 -2.12 -8.81
C LEU A 74 -25.68 -3.55 -8.31
N PRO A 75 -26.64 -4.46 -8.53
CA PRO A 75 -26.50 -5.83 -8.07
C PRO A 75 -25.39 -6.53 -8.87
N CYS A 76 -24.42 -7.12 -8.15
CA CYS A 76 -23.35 -7.93 -8.76
C CYS A 76 -23.89 -9.30 -9.15
N ASN A 77 -24.73 -9.32 -10.19
CA ASN A 77 -25.35 -10.53 -10.74
C ASN A 77 -24.70 -10.94 -12.07
N LEU A 78 -23.67 -10.21 -12.49
CA LEU A 78 -23.17 -10.21 -13.86
C LEU A 78 -22.06 -11.23 -14.15
N CYS A 79 -21.57 -11.97 -13.15
CA CYS A 79 -20.53 -12.96 -13.36
C CYS A 79 -20.91 -14.29 -12.69
N GLY A 80 -21.31 -15.29 -13.48
CA GLY A 80 -21.53 -16.66 -13.03
C GLY A 80 -20.26 -17.52 -13.06
N SER A 81 -19.09 -16.89 -12.95
CA SER A 81 -17.79 -17.52 -13.20
C SER A 81 -17.27 -18.28 -11.97
N GLN A 82 -16.37 -19.25 -12.21
CA GLN A 82 -15.69 -20.00 -11.14
C GLN A 82 -15.00 -19.07 -10.13
N SER A 83 -14.47 -17.93 -10.59
CA SER A 83 -13.86 -16.93 -9.73
C SER A 83 -14.83 -16.33 -8.71
N GLU A 84 -16.11 -16.16 -9.06
CA GLU A 84 -17.12 -15.68 -8.11
C GLU A 84 -17.45 -16.73 -7.05
N ALA A 85 -17.47 -18.01 -7.43
CA ALA A 85 -17.65 -19.10 -6.47
C ALA A 85 -16.48 -19.17 -5.47
N GLN A 86 -15.24 -19.08 -5.95
CA GLN A 86 -14.05 -19.05 -5.10
C GLN A 86 -14.01 -17.81 -4.20
N ARG A 87 -14.39 -16.64 -4.72
CA ARG A 87 -14.48 -15.40 -3.94
C ARG A 87 -15.48 -15.53 -2.79
N LYS A 88 -16.69 -16.04 -3.06
CA LYS A 88 -17.70 -16.32 -2.02
C LYS A 88 -17.18 -17.29 -0.97
N GLN A 89 -16.44 -18.32 -1.37
CA GLN A 89 -15.82 -19.27 -0.46
C GLN A 89 -14.80 -18.58 0.48
N MET A 90 -13.93 -17.72 -0.05
CA MET A 90 -12.96 -16.98 0.77
C MET A 90 -13.64 -15.99 1.71
N LYS A 91 -14.69 -15.30 1.26
CA LYS A 91 -15.52 -14.41 2.10
C LYS A 91 -16.11 -15.17 3.28
N ALA A 92 -16.68 -16.35 3.04
CA ALA A 92 -17.24 -17.21 4.08
C ALA A 92 -16.17 -17.71 5.05
N LEU A 93 -14.98 -18.07 4.56
CA LEU A 93 -13.84 -18.48 5.40
C LEU A 93 -13.44 -17.38 6.38
N ILE A 94 -13.28 -16.14 5.91
CA ILE A 94 -12.94 -14.99 6.76
C ILE A 94 -14.04 -14.74 7.78
N ALA A 95 -15.32 -14.77 7.36
CA ALA A 95 -16.45 -14.56 8.25
C ALA A 95 -16.51 -15.61 9.38
N ASN A 96 -16.31 -16.89 9.04
CA ASN A 96 -16.27 -17.97 10.04
C ASN A 96 -15.13 -17.79 11.04
N MET A 97 -13.97 -17.32 10.57
CA MET A 97 -12.82 -17.07 11.44
C MET A 97 -13.01 -15.84 12.32
N GLU A 98 -13.73 -14.82 11.85
CA GLU A 98 -14.05 -13.63 12.64
C GLU A 98 -14.92 -13.94 13.88
N VAL A 99 -15.78 -14.96 13.80
CA VAL A 99 -16.56 -15.43 14.96
C VAL A 99 -15.65 -15.84 16.12
N GLN A 100 -14.52 -16.49 15.82
CA GLN A 100 -13.55 -16.93 16.83
C GLN A 100 -12.51 -15.85 17.14
N HIS A 101 -12.19 -15.02 16.15
CA HIS A 101 -11.16 -13.99 16.21
C HIS A 101 -11.70 -12.67 15.65
N PRO A 102 -12.38 -11.83 16.45
CA PRO A 102 -13.04 -10.61 15.97
C PRO A 102 -12.11 -9.61 15.27
N THR A 103 -10.81 -9.69 15.53
CA THR A 103 -9.79 -8.80 14.94
C THR A 103 -9.16 -9.36 13.67
N VAL A 104 -9.58 -10.53 13.17
CA VAL A 104 -8.91 -11.23 12.06
C VAL A 104 -8.78 -10.36 10.81
N ARG A 105 -9.82 -9.63 10.41
CA ARG A 105 -9.76 -8.73 9.23
C ARG A 105 -8.73 -7.62 9.40
N ALA A 106 -8.67 -7.02 10.59
CA ALA A 106 -7.70 -5.98 10.90
C ALA A 106 -6.27 -6.52 10.93
N SER A 107 -6.08 -7.70 11.53
CA SER A 107 -4.80 -8.41 11.58
C SER A 107 -4.30 -8.76 10.18
N MET A 108 -5.16 -9.34 9.32
CA MET A 108 -4.81 -9.66 7.94
C MET A 108 -4.46 -8.41 7.12
N LEU A 109 -5.22 -7.32 7.27
CA LEU A 109 -4.92 -6.07 6.58
C LEU A 109 -3.57 -5.49 7.05
N ALA A 110 -3.30 -5.50 8.36
CA ALA A 110 -2.03 -5.06 8.90
C ALA A 110 -0.86 -5.92 8.38
N ALA A 111 -1.06 -7.23 8.25
CA ALA A 111 -0.04 -8.14 7.71
C ALA A 111 0.38 -7.79 6.28
N LEU A 112 -0.54 -7.24 5.45
CA LEU A 112 -0.21 -6.77 4.10
C LEU A 112 0.78 -5.59 4.08
N GLY A 113 0.80 -4.78 5.14
CA GLY A 113 1.77 -3.68 5.30
C GLY A 113 3.04 -4.06 6.08
N ASN A 114 3.00 -5.16 6.83
CA ASN A 114 4.05 -5.56 7.78
C ASN A 114 4.79 -6.82 7.31
N VAL A 115 5.40 -6.74 6.12
CA VAL A 115 6.16 -7.83 5.53
C VAL A 115 7.64 -7.72 5.92
N ILE A 116 8.21 -8.81 6.43
CA ILE A 116 9.65 -8.92 6.72
C ILE A 116 10.29 -9.75 5.59
N PRO A 117 11.01 -9.13 4.64
CA PRO A 117 11.55 -9.83 3.47
C PRO A 117 12.45 -11.02 3.80
N SER A 118 13.25 -10.91 4.86
CA SER A 118 14.15 -11.99 5.31
C SER A 118 13.43 -13.21 5.89
N HIS A 119 12.15 -13.08 6.27
CA HIS A 119 11.33 -14.19 6.77
C HIS A 119 10.55 -14.87 5.63
N LEU A 120 10.65 -14.35 4.40
CA LEU A 120 10.07 -14.98 3.22
C LEU A 120 11.12 -15.81 2.48
N MET A 121 10.65 -16.77 1.67
CA MET A 121 11.51 -17.66 0.90
C MET A 121 11.99 -17.07 -0.44
N ASP A 122 11.73 -15.77 -0.68
CA ASP A 122 12.15 -15.08 -1.90
C ASP A 122 13.57 -14.52 -1.73
N THR A 123 14.55 -15.28 -2.25
CA THR A 123 15.97 -14.91 -2.19
C THR A 123 16.29 -13.67 -3.02
N GLN A 124 15.54 -13.39 -4.09
CA GLN A 124 15.72 -12.21 -4.92
C GLN A 124 15.26 -10.96 -4.18
N LEU A 125 14.07 -11.01 -3.56
CA LEU A 125 13.56 -9.92 -2.73
C LEU A 125 14.50 -9.63 -1.56
N SER A 126 14.98 -10.66 -0.86
CA SER A 126 15.93 -10.52 0.25
C SER A 126 17.24 -9.85 -0.20
N ALA A 127 17.76 -10.26 -1.36
CA ALA A 127 18.96 -9.65 -1.95
C ALA A 127 18.74 -8.19 -2.37
N GLN A 128 17.60 -7.87 -3.00
CA GLN A 128 17.25 -6.50 -3.41
C GLN A 128 17.16 -5.55 -2.21
N VAL A 129 16.51 -5.98 -1.13
CA VAL A 129 16.36 -5.19 0.10
C VAL A 129 17.73 -4.95 0.75
N SER A 130 18.56 -6.00 0.83
CA SER A 130 19.92 -5.88 1.38
C SER A 130 20.80 -4.93 0.57
N ALA A 131 20.73 -4.99 -0.77
CA ALA A 131 21.46 -4.09 -1.65
C ALA A 131 20.99 -2.63 -1.50
N GLY A 132 19.68 -2.41 -1.38
CA GLY A 132 19.10 -1.08 -1.14
C GLY A 132 19.56 -0.47 0.19
N GLN A 133 19.62 -1.27 1.25
CA GLN A 133 20.13 -0.84 2.57
C GLN A 133 21.62 -0.48 2.52
N ALA A 134 22.45 -1.28 1.83
CA ALA A 134 23.86 -0.97 1.65
C ALA A 134 24.08 0.34 0.88
N ALA A 135 23.29 0.59 -0.17
CA ALA A 135 23.35 1.83 -0.95
C ALA A 135 22.92 3.07 -0.12
N GLN A 136 21.89 2.93 0.72
CA GLN A 136 21.46 4.00 1.63
C GLN A 136 22.50 4.30 2.71
N ALA A 137 23.12 3.26 3.29
CA ALA A 137 24.18 3.42 4.28
C ALA A 137 25.39 4.16 3.70
N ALA A 138 25.84 3.80 2.49
CA ALA A 138 26.92 4.49 1.80
C ALA A 138 26.60 5.96 1.49
N SER A 139 25.35 6.26 1.11
CA SER A 139 24.89 7.63 0.83
C SER A 139 24.82 8.48 2.10
N ALA A 140 24.46 7.89 3.24
CA ALA A 140 24.41 8.58 4.53
C ALA A 140 25.81 9.01 5.03
N THR A 141 26.82 8.16 4.81
CA THR A 141 28.22 8.46 5.16
C THR A 141 28.76 9.66 4.37
N LEU A 142 28.48 9.73 3.06
CA LEU A 142 28.93 10.84 2.21
C LEU A 142 28.33 12.20 2.59
N ILE A 143 27.09 12.20 3.09
CA ILE A 143 26.42 13.43 3.58
C ILE A 143 27.03 13.89 4.92
N GLN A 144 27.49 12.97 5.77
CA GLN A 144 28.17 13.33 7.02
C GLN A 144 29.56 13.93 6.78
N ASP A 145 30.35 13.37 5.86
CA ASP A 145 31.70 13.85 5.55
C ASP A 145 31.72 15.24 4.87
N SER A 146 30.61 15.64 4.22
CA SER A 146 30.48 16.96 3.58
C SER A 146 29.99 18.07 4.50
N SER A 147 29.50 17.75 5.71
CA SER A 147 29.04 18.75 6.69
C SER A 147 30.11 19.21 7.69
N ALA A 148 31.26 18.53 7.74
CA ALA A 148 32.35 18.83 8.67
C ALA A 148 33.38 19.85 8.13
N ALA A 149 33.22 20.30 6.88
CA ALA A 149 34.20 21.14 6.20
C ALA A 149 33.59 22.43 5.63
N ASP A 150 33.01 23.30 6.48
CA ASP A 150 33.09 24.77 6.30
C ASP A 150 32.49 25.55 7.49
N LEU A 151 33.12 25.48 8.66
CA LEU A 151 32.93 26.50 9.69
C LEU A 151 34.32 27.06 10.01
N GLY A 152 34.73 28.06 9.23
CA GLY A 152 35.85 28.91 9.59
C GLY A 152 35.70 29.41 11.04
N PRO A 153 36.82 29.69 11.74
CA PRO A 153 36.78 29.98 13.17
C PRO A 153 35.85 31.17 13.44
N MET A 154 34.79 30.93 14.21
CA MET A 154 33.89 31.96 14.73
C MET A 154 34.72 32.97 15.51
N LEU A 155 34.89 34.17 14.93
CA LEU A 155 35.51 35.29 15.63
C LEU A 155 34.68 35.62 16.87
N PRO A 156 35.31 35.78 18.05
CA PRO A 156 34.57 36.09 19.28
C PRO A 156 33.90 37.46 19.15
N VAL A 157 32.63 37.54 19.55
CA VAL A 157 31.77 38.74 19.54
C VAL A 157 32.41 39.96 20.24
N SER A 158 33.39 39.72 21.11
CA SER A 158 34.20 40.75 21.77
C SER A 158 35.02 41.63 20.80
N SER A 159 35.19 41.22 19.55
CA SER A 159 35.91 41.97 18.51
C SER A 159 35.05 43.00 17.75
N LEU A 160 33.72 43.02 17.95
CA LEU A 160 32.78 43.85 17.16
C LEU A 160 32.30 45.14 17.84
N LEU A 161 32.73 45.44 19.06
CA LEU A 161 32.23 46.58 19.87
C LEU A 161 33.28 47.66 20.19
N ARG A 162 34.22 47.93 19.29
CA ARG A 162 35.04 49.16 19.34
C ARG A 162 35.07 49.85 17.99
N ARG A 163 34.00 50.60 17.68
CA ARG A 163 34.03 51.80 16.83
C ARG A 163 32.62 52.39 16.74
N THR A 164 32.26 53.21 17.72
CA THR A 164 31.57 54.50 17.54
C THR A 164 31.68 55.27 18.86
N SER A 165 32.29 56.45 18.75
CA SER A 165 32.43 57.59 19.69
C SER A 165 32.03 57.41 21.16
#